data_AF-G3BES1-F1
#
_entry.id   AF-G3BES1-F1
#
_cell.length_a   1.000
_cell.length_b   1.000
_cell.length_c   1.000
_cell.angle_alpha   90.00
_cell.angle_beta   90.00
_cell.angle_gamma   90.00
#
_symmetry.space_group_name_H-M   'P 1'
#
loop_
_entity.id
_entity.type
_entity.pdbx_description
1 polymer ?
#
loop_
_entity_poly.entity_id
_entity_poly.type
_entity_poly.pdbx_seq_one_letter_code
_entity_poly.pdbx_strand_id
1 'polypeptide(L)'
;MQSDHLVISAFENPNVDADSQVAAANRFIEMYSNNINKCVYFASAKWYRYRKLVYNACLNTTCALTGVDTGRLEAAGGLEAIAIPAMKEVIRVAKADGVELPDDVINVVCHADDGDYFEPSMRVDVKKGNPIELEAILGNLLDTARKLKVETPILDLLFKLLTVVQFRLKEANGYVGVPEKRPIPDTFFK
;
A
#
# COMPACT_ATOMS: atom_id res chain seq x y z
N MET A 1 20.73 -8.97 -20.22
CA MET A 1 20.77 -9.72 -18.95
C MET A 1 20.03 -8.84 -17.94
N GLN A 2 19.00 -9.36 -17.27
CA GLN A 2 18.23 -8.58 -16.30
C GLN A 2 19.07 -8.40 -15.04
N SER A 3 19.09 -7.20 -14.46
CA SER A 3 19.85 -6.85 -13.26
C SER A 3 18.92 -6.39 -12.16
N ASP A 4 19.14 -6.89 -10.95
CA ASP A 4 18.33 -6.52 -9.79
C ASP A 4 19.03 -5.47 -8.93
N HIS A 5 18.25 -4.47 -8.50
CA HIS A 5 18.65 -3.47 -7.54
C HIS A 5 17.78 -3.63 -6.28
N LEU A 6 18.38 -4.17 -5.22
CA LEU A 6 17.68 -4.50 -3.99
C LEU A 6 18.10 -3.57 -2.85
N VAL A 7 17.12 -3.10 -2.09
CA VAL A 7 17.34 -2.47 -0.79
C VAL A 7 16.90 -3.47 0.28
N ILE A 8 17.83 -3.89 1.13
CA ILE A 8 17.65 -4.96 2.09
C ILE A 8 17.72 -4.40 3.50
N SER A 9 16.75 -4.79 4.32
CA SER A 9 16.68 -4.43 5.74
C SER A 9 16.32 -5.65 6.56
N ALA A 10 16.80 -5.72 7.79
CA ALA A 10 16.30 -6.70 8.74
C ALA A 10 14.84 -6.38 9.11
N PHE A 11 14.00 -7.41 9.21
CA PHE A 11 12.66 -7.26 9.76
C PHE A 11 12.74 -7.46 11.28
N GLU A 12 12.42 -6.41 12.05
CA GLU A 12 12.58 -6.42 13.50
C GLU A 12 11.74 -7.51 14.17
N ASN A 13 12.42 -8.39 14.87
CA ASN A 13 11.84 -9.36 15.80
C ASN A 13 12.34 -9.04 17.22
N PRO A 14 11.44 -8.69 18.16
CA PRO A 14 11.84 -8.34 19.52
C PRO A 14 12.41 -9.53 20.33
N ASN A 15 12.23 -10.76 19.84
CA ASN A 15 12.73 -11.97 20.49
C ASN A 15 14.13 -12.40 20.01
N VAL A 16 14.75 -11.65 19.10
CA VAL A 16 16.09 -11.92 18.57
C VAL A 16 16.94 -10.68 18.79
N ASP A 17 18.22 -10.84 19.08
CA ASP A 17 19.12 -9.69 19.22
C ASP A 17 19.23 -8.92 17.89
N ALA A 18 19.35 -7.59 17.98
CA ALA A 18 19.36 -6.73 16.80
C ALA A 18 20.57 -7.01 15.89
N ASP A 19 21.74 -7.23 16.49
CA ASP A 19 22.99 -7.46 15.76
C ASP A 19 22.94 -8.73 14.91
N SER A 20 22.37 -9.83 15.42
CA SER A 20 22.18 -11.06 14.66
C SER A 20 21.20 -10.89 13.50
N GLN A 21 20.16 -10.07 13.66
CA GLN A 21 19.22 -9.77 12.58
C GLN A 21 19.89 -8.96 11.47
N VAL A 22 20.71 -7.96 11.82
CA VAL A 22 21.52 -7.19 10.87
C VAL A 22 22.56 -8.07 10.19
N ALA A 23 23.24 -8.94 10.94
CA ALA A 23 24.22 -9.88 10.40
C ALA A 23 23.59 -10.86 9.40
N ALA A 24 22.37 -11.34 9.67
CA ALA A 24 21.62 -12.18 8.73
C ALA A 24 21.26 -11.43 7.44
N ALA A 25 20.84 -10.16 7.54
CA ALA A 25 20.58 -9.32 6.37
C ALA A 25 21.85 -9.08 5.53
N ASN A 26 22.98 -8.80 6.17
CA ASN A 26 24.27 -8.65 5.49
C ASN A 26 24.74 -9.94 4.83
N ARG A 27 24.56 -11.09 5.48
CA ARG A 27 24.85 -12.39 4.86
C ARG A 27 24.02 -12.61 3.60
N PHE A 28 22.74 -12.23 3.61
CA PHE A 28 21.93 -12.28 2.39
C PHE A 28 22.47 -11.38 1.27
N ILE A 29 22.85 -10.14 1.62
CA ILE A 29 23.47 -9.19 0.69
C ILE A 29 24.74 -9.78 0.06
N GLU A 30 25.62 -10.39 0.86
CA GLU A 30 26.85 -11.03 0.40
C GLU A 30 26.56 -12.17 -0.59
N MET A 31 25.56 -13.00 -0.31
CA MET A 31 25.19 -14.12 -1.18
C MET A 31 24.57 -13.66 -2.51
N TYR A 32 23.77 -12.59 -2.49
CA TYR A 32 23.01 -12.16 -3.67
C TYR A 32 23.77 -11.17 -4.55
N SER A 33 24.66 -10.37 -3.96
CA SER A 33 25.42 -9.35 -4.69
C SER A 33 26.44 -10.01 -5.62
N ASN A 34 26.47 -9.57 -6.87
CA ASN A 34 27.44 -10.04 -7.86
C ASN A 34 27.70 -8.91 -8.90
N ASN A 35 28.35 -9.23 -10.01
CA ASN A 35 28.68 -8.26 -11.06
C ASN A 35 27.46 -7.72 -11.83
N ILE A 36 26.28 -8.34 -11.67
CA ILE A 36 25.02 -7.98 -12.33
C ILE A 36 24.02 -7.44 -11.30
N ASN A 37 23.95 -8.04 -10.11
CA ASN A 37 22.97 -7.70 -9.07
C ASN A 37 23.58 -6.86 -7.96
N LYS A 38 22.93 -5.74 -7.66
CA LYS A 38 23.37 -4.80 -6.62
C LYS A 38 22.39 -4.83 -5.45
N CYS A 39 22.89 -5.19 -4.28
CA CYS A 39 22.14 -5.05 -3.03
C CYS A 39 22.76 -3.96 -2.16
N VAL A 40 21.91 -3.18 -1.49
CA VAL A 40 22.34 -2.20 -0.49
C VAL A 40 21.59 -2.44 0.81
N TYR A 41 22.30 -2.37 1.93
CA TYR A 41 21.67 -2.43 3.23
C TYR A 41 21.01 -1.09 3.58
N PHE A 42 19.85 -1.15 4.21
CA PHE A 42 19.22 0.00 4.84
C PHE A 42 18.71 -0.38 6.23
N ALA A 43 18.90 0.52 7.20
CA ALA A 43 18.69 0.19 8.60
C ALA A 43 17.21 -0.06 8.96
N SER A 44 16.27 0.68 8.36
CA SER A 44 14.86 0.62 8.77
C SER A 44 13.93 0.10 7.67
N ALA A 45 13.58 -1.19 7.77
CA ALA A 45 12.51 -1.79 6.96
C ALA A 45 11.18 -1.04 7.18
N LYS A 46 10.91 -0.66 8.43
CA LYS A 46 9.70 0.04 8.84
C LYS A 46 9.55 1.38 8.13
N TRP A 47 10.63 2.17 8.07
CA TRP A 47 10.64 3.44 7.34
C TRP A 47 10.33 3.26 5.86
N TYR A 48 10.98 2.30 5.19
CA TYR A 48 10.73 2.05 3.76
C TYR A 48 9.29 1.61 3.48
N ARG A 49 8.72 0.79 4.37
CA ARG A 49 7.32 0.36 4.27
C ARG A 49 6.38 1.56 4.34
N TYR A 50 6.54 2.46 5.31
CA TYR A 50 5.72 3.66 5.40
C TYR A 50 5.92 4.57 4.19
N ARG A 51 7.16 4.78 3.74
CA ARG A 51 7.45 5.56 2.53
C ARG A 51 6.71 5.02 1.31
N LYS A 52 6.67 3.69 1.14
CA LYS A 52 5.94 3.03 0.05
C LYS A 52 4.43 3.13 0.22
N LEU A 53 3.91 3.04 1.46
CA LEU A 53 2.48 3.17 1.75
C LEU A 53 1.93 4.55 1.39
N VAL A 54 2.75 5.62 1.43
CA VAL A 54 2.31 6.95 0.96
C VAL A 54 1.83 6.88 -0.50
N TYR A 55 2.46 6.08 -1.36
CA TYR A 55 1.98 5.83 -2.72
C TYR A 55 0.88 4.74 -2.72
N ASN A 56 1.19 3.56 -2.18
CA ASN A 56 0.37 2.37 -2.36
C ASN A 56 -0.99 2.40 -1.66
N ALA A 57 -1.09 3.03 -0.49
CA ALA A 57 -2.35 3.16 0.23
C ALA A 57 -3.20 4.35 -0.23
N CYS A 58 -2.67 5.16 -1.17
CA CYS A 58 -3.30 6.40 -1.62
C CYS A 58 -3.53 6.36 -3.13
N LEU A 59 -2.49 6.64 -3.94
CA LEU A 59 -2.57 6.67 -5.40
C LEU A 59 -3.02 5.33 -5.99
N ASN A 60 -2.31 4.25 -5.65
CA ASN A 60 -2.57 2.92 -6.21
C ASN A 60 -4.01 2.46 -5.94
N THR A 61 -4.47 2.64 -4.70
CA THR A 61 -5.84 2.30 -4.26
C THR A 61 -6.91 3.21 -4.86
N THR A 62 -6.67 4.52 -4.99
CA THR A 62 -7.62 5.44 -5.62
C THR A 62 -7.74 5.15 -7.11
N CYS A 63 -6.64 4.91 -7.81
CA CYS A 63 -6.63 4.44 -9.19
C CYS A 63 -7.37 3.10 -9.34
N ALA A 64 -7.13 2.14 -8.44
CA ALA A 64 -7.81 0.84 -8.46
C ALA A 64 -9.33 0.97 -8.28
N LEU A 65 -9.78 1.89 -7.42
CA LEU A 65 -11.20 2.14 -7.17
C LEU A 65 -11.87 2.85 -8.35
N THR A 66 -11.22 3.85 -8.94
CA THR A 66 -11.78 4.70 -10.00
C THR A 66 -11.58 4.12 -11.40
N GLY A 67 -10.64 3.19 -11.58
CA GLY A 67 -10.29 2.57 -12.85
C GLY A 67 -9.36 3.41 -13.74
N VAL A 68 -8.91 4.59 -13.29
CA VAL A 68 -8.01 5.46 -14.06
C VAL A 68 -6.55 5.28 -13.63
N ASP A 69 -5.60 5.61 -14.51
CA ASP A 69 -4.17 5.77 -14.21
C ASP A 69 -3.89 7.05 -13.40
N THR A 70 -2.64 7.25 -12.97
CA THR A 70 -2.23 8.37 -12.12
C THR A 70 -2.41 9.74 -12.80
N GLY A 71 -2.01 9.87 -14.07
CA GLY A 71 -2.16 11.13 -14.82
C GLY A 71 -3.62 11.52 -15.05
N ARG A 72 -4.49 10.55 -15.35
CA ARG A 72 -5.94 10.80 -15.46
C ARG A 72 -6.59 11.11 -14.11
N LEU A 73 -6.10 10.52 -13.02
CA LEU A 73 -6.55 10.85 -11.67
C LEU A 73 -6.23 12.32 -11.34
N GLU A 74 -5.00 12.76 -11.64
CA GLU A 74 -4.57 14.15 -11.48
C GLU A 74 -5.39 15.10 -12.33
N ALA A 75 -5.56 14.83 -13.63
CA ALA A 75 -6.34 15.69 -14.52
C ALA A 75 -7.81 15.87 -14.07
N ALA A 76 -8.33 14.93 -13.27
CA ALA A 76 -9.67 15.00 -12.69
C ALA A 76 -9.71 15.66 -11.28
N GLY A 77 -8.59 16.16 -10.77
CA GLY A 77 -8.46 16.74 -9.42
C GLY A 77 -8.45 15.69 -8.29
N GLY A 78 -8.22 14.43 -8.62
CA GLY A 78 -8.23 13.32 -7.66
C GLY A 78 -7.03 13.30 -6.72
N LEU A 79 -5.91 13.92 -7.10
CA LEU A 79 -4.75 14.08 -6.23
C LEU A 79 -5.10 14.89 -5.00
N GLU A 80 -5.58 16.11 -5.19
CA GLU A 80 -5.88 17.06 -4.13
C GLU A 80 -7.11 16.64 -3.32
N ALA A 81 -8.13 16.11 -4.01
CA ALA A 81 -9.39 15.74 -3.37
C ALA A 81 -9.31 14.44 -2.56
N ILE A 82 -8.42 13.50 -2.93
CA ILE A 82 -8.41 12.15 -2.36
C ILE A 82 -7.01 11.70 -1.95
N ALA A 83 -6.07 11.65 -2.89
CA ALA A 83 -4.78 11.00 -2.65
C ALA A 83 -3.94 11.73 -1.61
N ILE A 84 -3.80 13.06 -1.71
CA ILE A 84 -3.03 13.88 -0.77
C ILE A 84 -3.63 13.87 0.65
N PRO A 85 -4.96 14.02 0.85
CA PRO A 85 -5.59 13.81 2.14
C PRO A 85 -5.26 12.44 2.75
N ALA A 86 -5.37 11.36 1.96
CA ALA A 86 -5.02 10.00 2.39
C ALA A 86 -3.53 9.89 2.77
N MET A 87 -2.63 10.47 1.98
CA MET A 87 -1.18 10.49 2.26
C MET A 87 -0.88 11.14 3.60
N LYS A 88 -1.56 12.26 3.92
CA LYS A 88 -1.43 12.92 5.21
C LYS A 88 -1.85 12.01 6.36
N GLU A 89 -2.84 11.15 6.18
CA GLU A 89 -3.21 10.15 7.19
C GLU A 89 -2.13 9.09 7.36
N VAL A 90 -1.57 8.56 6.26
CA VAL A 90 -0.44 7.62 6.32
C VAL A 90 0.72 8.23 7.10
N ILE A 91 1.06 9.50 6.86
CA ILE A 91 2.15 10.21 7.55
C ILE A 91 1.84 10.38 9.04
N ARG A 92 0.60 10.70 9.42
CA ARG A 92 0.21 10.77 10.84
C ARG A 92 0.34 9.41 11.52
N VAL A 93 -0.05 8.32 10.85
CA VAL A 93 0.12 6.96 11.38
C VAL A 93 1.59 6.61 11.51
N ALA A 94 2.41 6.89 10.49
CA ALA A 94 3.86 6.68 10.51
C ALA A 94 4.51 7.38 11.72
N LYS A 95 4.17 8.66 11.91
CA LYS A 95 4.68 9.47 13.02
C LYS A 95 4.27 8.91 14.38
N ALA A 96 3.00 8.52 14.55
CA ALA A 96 2.53 7.88 15.77
C ALA A 96 3.21 6.52 16.03
N ASP A 97 3.64 5.84 14.98
CA ASP A 97 4.38 4.57 15.03
C ASP A 97 5.91 4.78 15.09
N GLY A 98 6.37 6.00 15.40
CA GLY A 98 7.79 6.32 15.61
C GLY A 98 8.63 6.45 14.34
N VAL A 99 8.00 6.67 13.19
CA VAL A 99 8.67 6.84 11.89
C VAL A 99 8.44 8.26 11.37
N GLU A 100 9.50 9.05 11.31
CA GLU A 100 9.47 10.35 10.63
C GLU A 100 9.82 10.18 9.15
N LEU A 101 8.90 10.59 8.27
CA LEU A 101 9.13 10.65 6.83
C LEU A 101 9.59 12.06 6.46
N PRO A 102 10.33 12.23 5.33
CA PRO A 102 10.76 13.55 4.87
C PRO A 102 9.58 14.50 4.63
N ASP A 103 9.77 15.80 4.86
CA ASP A 103 8.70 16.79 4.69
C ASP A 103 8.18 16.87 3.24
N ASP A 104 9.04 16.56 2.26
CA ASP A 104 8.72 16.56 0.83
C ASP A 104 8.17 15.20 0.33
N VAL A 105 7.90 14.25 1.24
CA VAL A 105 7.44 12.89 0.94
C VAL A 105 6.24 12.88 -0.01
N ILE A 106 5.26 13.76 0.22
CA ILE A 106 4.06 13.89 -0.61
C ILE A 106 4.44 14.37 -2.01
N ASN A 107 5.24 15.43 -2.10
CA ASN A 107 5.67 16.02 -3.37
C ASN A 107 6.39 14.98 -4.24
N VAL A 108 7.36 14.28 -3.66
CA VAL A 108 8.10 13.23 -4.37
C VAL A 108 7.19 12.07 -4.81
N VAL A 109 6.15 11.71 -4.04
CA VAL A 109 5.20 10.66 -4.43
C VAL A 109 4.27 11.10 -5.54
N CYS A 110 3.73 12.33 -5.46
CA CYS A 110 2.87 12.88 -6.48
C CYS A 110 3.59 13.00 -7.83
N HIS A 111 4.87 13.38 -7.80
CA HIS A 111 5.68 13.57 -9.00
C HIS A 111 6.49 12.32 -9.42
N ALA A 112 6.25 11.16 -8.80
CA ALA A 112 7.00 9.94 -9.09
C ALA A 112 6.75 9.41 -10.51
N ASP A 113 5.57 9.69 -11.07
CA ASP A 113 5.10 9.20 -12.37
C ASP A 113 4.90 10.35 -13.38
N ASP A 114 5.46 11.53 -13.12
CA ASP A 114 5.33 12.70 -13.99
C ASP A 114 5.79 12.37 -15.42
N GLY A 115 4.94 12.73 -16.40
CA GLY A 115 5.17 12.44 -17.81
C GLY A 115 4.57 11.12 -18.29
N ASP A 116 4.05 10.27 -17.40
CA ASP A 116 3.46 8.99 -17.73
C ASP A 116 1.98 8.87 -17.29
N TYR A 117 1.15 8.26 -18.14
CA TYR A 117 -0.17 7.76 -17.72
C TYR A 117 -0.01 6.41 -17.02
N PHE A 118 0.70 6.40 -15.90
CA PHE A 118 1.13 5.18 -15.24
C PHE A 118 -0.03 4.40 -14.61
N GLU A 119 -0.16 3.11 -14.93
CA GLU A 119 -1.19 2.22 -14.36
C GLU A 119 -0.63 1.52 -13.11
N PRO A 120 -1.05 1.87 -11.87
CA PRO A 120 -0.55 1.23 -10.66
C PRO A 120 -0.98 -0.25 -10.56
N SER A 121 -0.20 -1.05 -9.84
CA SER A 121 -0.36 -2.51 -9.79
C SER A 121 -1.75 -2.99 -9.38
N MET A 122 -2.35 -2.41 -8.32
CA MET A 122 -3.67 -2.83 -7.85
C MET A 122 -4.75 -2.50 -8.89
N ARG A 123 -4.61 -1.39 -9.61
CA ARG A 123 -5.50 -1.06 -10.73
C ARG A 123 -5.36 -2.06 -11.87
N VAL A 124 -4.14 -2.49 -12.18
CA VAL A 124 -3.89 -3.55 -13.16
C VAL A 124 -4.54 -4.86 -12.72
N ASP A 125 -4.47 -5.23 -11.44
CA ASP A 125 -5.15 -6.41 -10.91
C ASP A 125 -6.68 -6.30 -11.01
N VAL A 126 -7.27 -5.16 -10.63
CA VAL A 126 -8.71 -4.90 -10.82
C VAL A 126 -9.09 -5.04 -12.29
N LYS A 127 -8.30 -4.47 -13.21
CA LYS A 127 -8.55 -4.53 -14.66
C LYS A 127 -8.46 -5.96 -15.21
N LYS A 128 -7.56 -6.79 -14.67
CA LYS A 128 -7.41 -8.21 -15.01
C LYS A 128 -8.42 -9.13 -14.33
N GLY A 129 -9.19 -8.60 -13.37
CA GLY A 129 -10.10 -9.40 -12.56
C GLY A 129 -9.42 -10.18 -11.44
N ASN A 130 -8.16 -9.89 -11.11
CA ASN A 130 -7.45 -10.58 -10.03
C ASN A 130 -7.90 -10.09 -8.64
N PRO A 131 -7.87 -10.93 -7.60
CA PRO A 131 -7.90 -10.45 -6.22
C PRO A 131 -6.78 -9.43 -5.95
N ILE A 132 -7.05 -8.44 -5.09
CA ILE A 132 -6.13 -7.34 -4.78
C ILE A 132 -5.48 -7.51 -3.40
N GLU A 133 -4.32 -6.89 -3.21
CA GLU A 133 -3.56 -6.90 -1.95
C GLU A 133 -4.15 -5.96 -0.88
N LEU A 134 -5.47 -5.99 -0.70
CA LEU A 134 -6.21 -5.02 0.13
C LEU A 134 -5.78 -5.05 1.61
N GLU A 135 -5.72 -6.23 2.21
CA GLU A 135 -5.33 -6.39 3.62
C GLU A 135 -3.86 -6.04 3.85
N ALA A 136 -3.00 -6.42 2.89
CA ALA A 136 -1.57 -6.18 3.00
C ALA A 136 -1.22 -4.68 2.96
N ILE A 137 -1.91 -3.91 2.11
CA ILE A 137 -1.67 -2.49 1.89
C ILE A 137 -2.45 -1.62 2.87
N LEU A 138 -3.78 -1.75 2.92
CA LEU A 138 -4.64 -0.91 3.75
C LEU A 138 -4.99 -1.56 5.09
N GLY A 139 -5.31 -2.85 5.12
CA GLY A 139 -5.75 -3.55 6.34
C GLY A 139 -4.76 -3.42 7.50
N ASN A 140 -3.50 -3.82 7.26
CA ASN A 140 -2.42 -3.72 8.24
C ASN A 140 -2.14 -2.28 8.71
N LEU A 141 -2.23 -1.32 7.79
CA LEU A 141 -2.04 0.09 8.11
C LEU A 141 -3.15 0.60 9.03
N LEU A 142 -4.40 0.28 8.71
CA LEU A 142 -5.57 0.67 9.50
C LEU A 142 -5.60 -0.02 10.87
N ASP A 143 -5.16 -1.28 10.97
CA ASP A 143 -4.97 -1.95 12.25
C ASP A 143 -3.94 -1.24 13.14
N THR A 144 -2.86 -0.77 12.53
CA THR A 144 -1.83 0.00 13.23
C THR A 144 -2.37 1.36 13.67
N ALA A 145 -3.08 2.07 12.79
CA ALA A 145 -3.74 3.34 13.10
C ALA A 145 -4.71 3.21 14.28
N ARG A 146 -5.54 2.17 14.30
CA ARG A 146 -6.48 1.88 15.41
C ARG A 146 -5.76 1.64 16.73
N LYS A 147 -4.71 0.83 16.75
CA LYS A 147 -3.90 0.57 17.96
C LYS A 147 -3.26 1.85 18.51
N LEU A 148 -2.84 2.74 17.62
CA LEU A 148 -2.22 4.03 17.95
C LEU A 148 -3.23 5.17 18.14
N LYS A 149 -4.53 4.90 17.97
CA LYS A 149 -5.63 5.86 18.09
C LYS A 149 -5.48 7.06 17.14
N VAL A 150 -4.99 6.82 15.93
CA VAL A 150 -4.90 7.82 14.85
C VAL A 150 -6.13 7.70 13.96
N GLU A 151 -6.81 8.82 13.72
CA GLU A 151 -7.95 8.87 12.80
C GLU A 151 -7.51 8.87 11.34
N THR A 152 -8.15 8.00 10.56
CA THR A 152 -7.88 7.76 9.15
C THR A 152 -9.15 7.69 8.29
N PRO A 153 -10.05 8.69 8.35
CA PRO A 153 -11.35 8.62 7.67
C PRO A 153 -11.26 8.40 6.15
N ILE A 154 -10.25 8.96 5.48
CA ILE A 154 -10.10 8.78 4.03
C ILE A 154 -9.62 7.37 3.69
N LEU A 155 -8.61 6.87 4.40
CA LEU A 155 -8.12 5.49 4.22
C LEU A 155 -9.19 4.46 4.62
N ASP A 156 -9.98 4.71 5.65
CA ASP A 156 -11.10 3.86 6.06
C ASP A 156 -12.15 3.79 4.94
N LEU A 157 -12.51 4.94 4.35
CA LEU A 157 -13.44 4.97 3.22
C LEU A 157 -12.90 4.18 2.02
N LEU A 158 -11.63 4.41 1.65
CA LEU A 158 -10.98 3.67 0.55
C LEU A 158 -11.00 2.16 0.81
N PHE A 159 -10.67 1.73 2.04
CA PHE A 159 -10.69 0.32 2.42
C PHE A 159 -12.08 -0.30 2.31
N LYS A 160 -13.12 0.39 2.79
CA LYS A 160 -14.51 -0.10 2.72
C LYS A 160 -15.01 -0.20 1.29
N LEU A 161 -14.73 0.79 0.45
CA LEU A 161 -15.10 0.75 -0.97
C LEU A 161 -14.35 -0.36 -1.72
N LEU A 162 -13.05 -0.50 -1.47
CA LEU A 162 -12.25 -1.57 -2.08
C LEU A 162 -12.61 -2.96 -1.56
N THR A 163 -13.18 -3.09 -0.36
CA THR A 163 -13.74 -4.37 0.11
C THR A 163 -14.89 -4.83 -0.81
N VAL A 164 -15.72 -3.90 -1.28
CA VAL A 164 -16.79 -4.20 -2.26
C VAL A 164 -16.20 -4.56 -3.62
N VAL A 165 -15.15 -3.85 -4.07
CA VAL A 165 -14.42 -4.22 -5.30
C VAL A 165 -13.81 -5.61 -5.17
N GLN A 166 -13.16 -5.91 -4.06
CA GLN A 166 -12.57 -7.22 -3.74
C GLN A 166 -13.61 -8.34 -3.70
N PHE A 167 -14.81 -8.07 -3.17
CA PHE A 167 -15.93 -9.00 -3.19
C PHE A 167 -16.33 -9.34 -4.63
N ARG A 168 -16.58 -8.33 -5.47
CA ARG A 168 -16.89 -8.50 -6.90
C ARG A 168 -15.82 -9.32 -7.62
N LEU A 169 -14.54 -9.03 -7.36
CA LEU A 169 -13.42 -9.77 -7.94
C LEU A 169 -13.42 -11.23 -7.48
N LYS A 170 -13.61 -11.48 -6.17
CA LYS A 170 -13.68 -12.84 -5.63
C LYS A 170 -14.86 -13.63 -6.18
N GLU A 171 -16.01 -12.98 -6.33
CA GLU A 171 -17.22 -13.58 -6.89
C GLU A 171 -16.99 -14.01 -8.34
N ALA A 172 -16.45 -13.11 -9.17
CA ALA A 172 -16.14 -13.40 -10.57
C ALA A 172 -15.12 -14.54 -10.75
N ASN A 173 -14.26 -14.78 -9.76
CA ASN A 173 -13.29 -15.87 -9.76
C ASN A 173 -13.78 -17.14 -9.04
N GLY A 174 -15.03 -17.16 -8.55
CA GLY A 174 -15.59 -18.32 -7.85
C GLY A 174 -15.07 -18.55 -6.43
N TYR A 175 -14.38 -17.58 -5.82
CA TYR A 175 -13.93 -17.67 -4.42
C TYR A 175 -15.05 -17.39 -3.43
N VAL A 176 -16.07 -16.64 -3.83
CA VAL A 176 -17.29 -16.39 -3.05
C VAL A 176 -18.49 -16.54 -3.98
N GLY A 177 -19.64 -16.95 -3.42
CA GLY A 177 -20.90 -17.01 -4.15
C GLY A 177 -21.95 -16.16 -3.48
N VAL A 178 -22.90 -15.66 -4.27
CA VAL A 178 -24.14 -15.07 -3.77
C VAL A 178 -25.29 -16.07 -3.93
N PRO A 179 -26.29 -16.05 -3.04
CA PRO A 179 -27.51 -16.83 -3.23
C PRO A 179 -28.21 -16.46 -4.55
N GLU A 180 -28.82 -17.45 -5.21
CA GLU A 180 -29.62 -17.23 -6.43
C GLU A 180 -30.76 -16.22 -6.20
N LYS A 181 -31.36 -16.24 -5.00
CA LYS A 181 -32.35 -15.26 -4.56
C LYS A 181 -31.77 -14.44 -3.43
N ARG A 182 -31.65 -13.12 -3.64
CA ARG A 182 -31.22 -12.18 -2.61
C ARG A 182 -32.20 -12.20 -1.42
N PRO A 183 -31.74 -12.50 -0.19
CA PRO A 183 -32.59 -12.42 1.00
C PRO A 183 -33.11 -10.99 1.22
N ILE A 184 -34.35 -10.86 1.69
CA ILE A 184 -34.89 -9.58 2.17
C ILE A 184 -34.37 -9.41 3.60
N PRO A 185 -33.54 -8.40 3.89
CA PRO A 185 -33.04 -8.18 5.23
C PRO A 185 -34.10 -7.50 6.11
N ASP A 186 -34.25 -7.96 7.35
CA ASP A 186 -35.09 -7.31 8.36
C ASP A 186 -34.38 -6.14 9.06
N THR A 187 -33.23 -5.72 8.53
CA THR A 187 -32.41 -4.66 9.08
C THR A 187 -33.06 -3.30 8.88
N PHE A 188 -33.33 -2.60 9.98
CA PHE A 188 -33.80 -1.21 9.99
C PHE A 188 -32.64 -0.28 10.34
N PHE A 189 -32.35 0.68 9.47
CA PHE A 189 -31.36 1.73 9.73
C PHE A 189 -32.06 2.93 10.36
N LYS A 190 -31.62 3.32 11.56
CA LYS A 190 -32.11 4.50 12.29
C LYS A 190 -31.37 5.76 11.85
#